data_AF-A0A0M9FI24-F1
#
_entry.id   AF-A0A0M9FI24-F1
#
_cell.length_a   1.000
_cell.length_b   1.000
_cell.length_c   1.000
_cell.angle_alpha   90.00
_cell.angle_beta   90.00
_cell.angle_gamma   90.00
#
_symmetry.space_group_name_H-M   'P 1'
#
loop_
_entity.id
_entity.type
_entity.pdbx_description
1 polymer ?
#
loop_
_entity_poly.entity_id
_entity_poly.type
_entity_poly.pdbx_seq_one_letter_code
_entity_poly.pdbx_strand_id
1 'polypeptide(L)'
;MEKRTRPNQLKIRLSDKELAQVREKFGQSRSKSMRHFVLKCIMETSIYEVDMQPFRELQHLLSKTSTNVNQIAKKVNNYSLVYKEDLKTIQNEIHHLSKELNKLQNILYNRTNQGDI
;
A
#
# COMPACT_ATOMS: atom_id res chain seq x y z
N MET A 1 -7.88 50.37 -2.23
CA MET A 1 -6.93 49.25 -2.10
C MET A 1 -7.50 48.06 -2.84
N GLU A 2 -6.85 47.60 -3.91
CA GLU A 2 -7.33 46.45 -4.68
C GLU A 2 -7.31 45.17 -3.84
N LYS A 3 -8.40 44.41 -3.91
CA LYS A 3 -8.52 43.12 -3.23
C LYS A 3 -7.60 42.12 -3.93
N ARG A 4 -6.66 41.54 -3.18
CA ARG A 4 -5.79 40.47 -3.69
C ARG A 4 -6.63 39.27 -4.12
N THR A 5 -6.35 38.72 -5.29
CA THR A 5 -7.01 37.51 -5.80
C THR A 5 -6.78 36.28 -4.91
N ARG A 6 -5.71 36.26 -4.09
CA ARG A 6 -5.35 35.15 -3.20
C ARG A 6 -4.97 35.68 -1.81
N PRO A 7 -5.94 35.86 -0.89
CA PRO A 7 -5.71 36.51 0.40
C PRO A 7 -5.12 35.58 1.47
N ASN A 8 -5.28 34.26 1.34
CA ASN A 8 -4.91 33.29 2.39
C ASN A 8 -3.42 32.93 2.35
N GLN A 9 -2.80 32.84 3.53
CA GLN A 9 -1.38 32.49 3.69
C GLN A 9 -1.22 31.11 4.36
N LEU A 10 -0.38 30.25 3.77
CA LEU A 10 0.08 28.99 4.36
C LEU A 10 1.51 29.19 4.88
N LYS A 11 1.75 28.96 6.17
CA LYS A 11 3.09 29.01 6.78
C LYS A 11 3.49 27.60 7.21
N ILE A 12 4.61 27.12 6.69
CA ILE A 12 5.15 25.78 6.98
C ILE A 12 6.51 25.98 7.65
N ARG A 13 6.72 25.33 8.79
CA ARG A 13 8.03 25.26 9.45
C ARG A 13 8.73 23.99 8.97
N LEU A 14 9.99 24.11 8.62
CA LEU A 14 10.83 23.03 8.12
C LEU A 14 12.14 23.05 8.88
N SER A 15 12.69 21.87 9.16
CA SER A 15 14.09 21.72 9.54
C SER A 15 15.02 22.07 8.36
N ASP A 16 16.29 22.32 8.66
CA ASP A 16 17.28 22.65 7.62
C ASP A 16 17.39 21.56 6.55
N LYS A 17 17.30 20.30 6.95
CA LYS A 17 17.32 19.14 6.05
C LYS A 17 16.12 19.12 5.11
N GLU A 18 14.92 19.32 5.64
CA GLU A 18 13.69 19.35 4.84
C GLU A 18 13.69 20.54 3.87
N LEU A 19 14.17 21.70 4.33
CA LEU A 19 14.29 22.88 3.48
C LEU A 19 15.27 22.65 2.32
N ALA A 20 16.40 21.99 2.57
CA ALA A 20 17.37 21.64 1.54
C ALA A 20 16.75 20.73 0.47
N GLN A 21 16.03 19.68 0.88
CA GLN A 21 15.34 18.76 -0.03
C GLN A 21 14.26 19.48 -0.87
N VAL A 22 13.49 20.38 -0.26
CA VAL A 22 12.49 21.17 -0.97
C VAL A 22 13.14 22.07 -2.03
N ARG A 23 14.28 22.69 -1.71
CA ARG A 23 15.02 23.55 -2.66
C ARG A 23 15.62 22.77 -3.82
N GLU A 24 16.17 21.60 -3.55
CA GLU A 24 16.71 20.71 -4.59
C GLU A 24 15.61 20.29 -5.57
N LYS A 25 14.48 19.78 -5.06
CA LYS A 25 13.33 19.41 -5.87
C LYS A 25 12.74 20.61 -6.61
N PHE A 26 12.73 21.79 -5.99
CA PHE A 26 12.30 23.02 -6.64
C PHE A 26 13.16 23.34 -7.88
N GLY A 27 14.49 23.23 -7.76
CA GLY A 27 15.43 23.44 -8.86
C GLY A 27 15.18 22.51 -10.05
N GLN A 28 14.70 21.29 -9.79
CA GLN A 28 14.35 20.31 -10.82
C GLN A 28 12.97 20.56 -11.45
N SER A 29 12.06 21.25 -10.76
CA SER A 29 10.64 21.33 -11.11
C SER A 29 10.27 22.31 -12.25
N ARG A 30 11.23 23.10 -12.76
CA ARG A 30 11.01 24.22 -13.70
C ARG A 30 9.92 25.22 -13.26
N SER A 31 9.58 25.26 -11.97
CA SER A 31 8.51 26.09 -11.44
C SER A 31 8.96 27.55 -11.30
N LYS A 32 8.11 28.48 -11.72
CA LYS A 32 8.37 29.94 -11.68
C LYS A 32 8.65 30.51 -10.28
N SER A 33 8.20 29.86 -9.22
CA SER A 33 8.44 30.28 -7.83
C SER A 33 8.23 29.11 -6.87
N MET A 34 8.78 29.22 -5.66
CA MET A 34 8.57 28.23 -4.59
C MET A 34 7.08 28.04 -4.28
N ARG A 35 6.31 29.13 -4.27
CA ARG A 35 4.85 29.07 -4.11
C ARG A 35 4.19 28.25 -5.22
N HIS A 36 4.58 28.48 -6.48
CA HIS A 36 4.04 27.74 -7.61
C HIS A 36 4.40 26.26 -7.50
N PHE A 37 5.64 25.93 -7.15
CA PHE A 37 6.08 24.55 -6.96
C PHE A 37 5.30 23.82 -5.86
N VAL A 38 5.18 24.42 -4.68
CA VAL A 38 4.45 23.80 -3.56
C VAL A 38 2.98 23.60 -3.91
N LEU A 39 2.34 24.59 -4.53
CA LEU A 39 0.95 24.45 -4.98
C LEU A 39 0.82 23.44 -6.11
N LYS A 40 1.77 23.38 -7.03
CA LYS A 40 1.80 22.39 -8.10
C LYS A 40 1.86 20.99 -7.51
N CYS A 41 2.78 20.73 -6.58
CA CYS A 41 2.85 19.45 -5.88
C CYS A 41 1.57 19.12 -5.10
N ILE A 42 0.99 20.06 -4.35
CA ILE A 42 -0.21 19.81 -3.54
C ILE A 42 -1.46 19.61 -4.41
N MET A 43 -1.57 20.33 -5.54
CA MET A 43 -2.77 20.33 -6.39
C MET A 43 -2.71 19.28 -7.50
N GLU A 44 -1.52 18.88 -7.96
CA GLU A 44 -1.36 17.83 -8.97
C GLU A 44 -1.40 16.42 -8.36
N THR A 45 -1.07 16.28 -7.08
CA THR A 45 -1.12 14.98 -6.41
C THR A 45 -2.52 14.80 -5.81
N SER A 46 -3.37 14.00 -6.46
CA SER A 46 -4.59 13.49 -5.85
C SER A 46 -4.23 12.81 -4.53
N ILE A 47 -4.85 13.23 -3.41
CA ILE A 47 -4.68 12.55 -2.13
C ILE A 47 -5.55 11.30 -2.18
N TYR A 48 -4.94 10.15 -2.47
CA TYR A 48 -5.62 8.87 -2.45
C TYR A 48 -5.56 8.26 -1.05
N GLU A 49 -6.72 8.03 -0.45
CA GLU A 49 -6.84 7.15 0.71
C GLU A 49 -6.79 5.70 0.22
N VAL A 50 -5.66 5.04 0.46
CA VAL A 50 -5.51 3.62 0.13
C VAL A 50 -6.07 2.80 1.28
N ASP A 51 -7.23 2.17 1.04
CA ASP A 51 -7.75 1.16 1.97
C ASP A 51 -6.80 -0.06 2.00
N MET A 52 -6.12 -0.22 3.14
CA MET A 52 -5.19 -1.31 3.40
C MET A 52 -5.85 -2.53 4.05
N GLN A 53 -7.14 -2.48 4.39
CA GLN A 53 -7.83 -3.61 5.00
C GLN A 53 -7.75 -4.90 4.19
N PRO A 54 -7.93 -4.90 2.85
CA PRO A 54 -7.83 -6.13 2.06
C PRO A 54 -6.46 -6.80 2.16
N PHE A 55 -5.39 -6.01 2.25
CA PHE A 55 -4.03 -6.53 2.42
C PHE A 55 -3.79 -7.09 3.82
N ARG A 56 -4.35 -6.46 4.86
CA ARG A 56 -4.27 -6.94 6.24
C ARG A 56 -5.02 -8.26 6.42
N GLU A 57 -6.20 -8.40 5.85
CA GLU A 57 -6.97 -9.64 5.88
C GLU A 57 -6.22 -10.79 5.20
N LEU A 58 -5.65 -10.52 4.02
CA LEU A 58 -4.81 -11.49 3.32
C LEU A 58 -3.56 -11.89 4.13
N GLN A 59 -2.91 -10.92 4.78
CA GLN A 59 -1.77 -11.18 5.65
C GLN A 59 -2.17 -12.07 6.85
N HIS A 60 -3.31 -11.81 7.47
CA HIS A 60 -3.85 -12.65 8.55
C HIS A 60 -4.12 -14.07 8.07
N LEU A 61 -4.73 -14.23 6.90
CA LEU A 61 -4.97 -15.54 6.31
C LEU A 61 -3.66 -16.30 6.03
N LEU A 62 -2.66 -15.63 5.46
CA LEU A 62 -1.35 -16.21 5.21
C LEU A 62 -0.67 -16.68 6.50
N SER A 63 -0.71 -15.86 7.55
CA SER A 63 -0.13 -16.19 8.86
C SER A 63 -0.81 -17.43 9.48
N LYS A 64 -2.14 -17.52 9.37
CA LYS A 64 -2.91 -18.69 9.81
C LYS A 64 -2.52 -19.95 9.04
N THR A 65 -2.53 -19.89 7.71
CA THR A 65 -2.14 -21.05 6.86
C THR A 65 -0.70 -21.49 7.15
N SER A 66 0.24 -20.55 7.28
CA SER A 66 1.63 -20.86 7.62
C SER A 66 1.76 -21.53 8.99
N THR A 67 0.99 -21.07 9.97
CA THR A 67 0.95 -21.68 11.30
C THR A 67 0.44 -23.12 11.24
N ASN A 68 -0.63 -23.37 10.48
CA ASN A 68 -1.22 -24.70 10.33
C ASN A 68 -0.27 -25.67 9.60
N VAL A 69 0.38 -25.21 8.52
CA VAL A 69 1.43 -25.97 7.82
C VAL A 69 2.57 -26.33 8.77
N ASN A 70 3.02 -25.39 9.60
CA ASN A 70 4.09 -25.64 10.57
C ASN A 70 3.68 -26.67 11.64
N GLN A 71 2.41 -26.66 12.08
CA GLN A 71 1.91 -27.68 13.00
C GLN A 71 1.94 -29.08 12.37
N ILE A 72 1.53 -29.20 11.10
CA ILE A 72 1.57 -30.47 10.36
C ILE A 72 3.03 -30.92 10.18
N ALA A 73 3.94 -30.01 9.82
CA ALA A 73 5.37 -30.32 9.70
C ALA A 73 5.95 -30.87 11.02
N LYS A 74 5.63 -30.25 12.16
CA LYS A 74 6.03 -30.75 13.49
C LYS A 74 5.44 -32.14 13.78
N LYS A 75 4.17 -32.37 13.46
CA LYS A 75 3.52 -33.67 13.62
C LYS A 75 4.21 -34.75 12.77
N VAL A 76 4.51 -34.45 11.51
CA VAL A 76 5.23 -35.36 10.62
C VAL A 76 6.65 -35.65 11.14
N ASN A 77 7.37 -34.64 11.61
CA ASN A 77 8.71 -34.81 12.18
C ASN A 77 8.71 -35.67 13.45
N ASN A 78 7.65 -35.60 14.26
CA ASN A 78 7.55 -36.38 15.50
C ASN A 78 7.15 -37.84 15.27
N TYR A 79 6.24 -38.09 14.32
CA TYR A 79 5.64 -39.42 14.13
C TYR A 79 6.10 -40.15 12.87
N SER A 80 6.89 -39.50 12.01
CA SER A 80 7.33 -39.98 10.70
C SER A 80 6.18 -40.49 9.81
N LEU A 81 4.96 -40.00 10.05
CA LEU A 81 3.73 -40.42 9.38
C LEU A 81 2.99 -39.20 8.83
N VAL A 82 2.56 -39.29 7.57
CA VAL A 82 1.78 -38.25 6.90
C VAL A 82 0.35 -38.73 6.74
N TYR A 83 -0.59 -38.01 7.35
CA TYR A 83 -2.02 -38.30 7.24
C TYR A 83 -2.59 -37.64 5.98
N LYS A 84 -3.48 -38.36 5.27
CA LYS A 84 -4.12 -37.87 4.05
C LYS A 84 -5.01 -36.65 4.34
N GLU A 85 -5.57 -36.60 5.54
CA GLU A 85 -6.40 -35.52 6.07
C GLU A 85 -5.58 -34.23 6.25
N ASP A 86 -4.35 -34.35 6.73
CA ASP A 86 -3.43 -33.20 6.90
C ASP A 86 -3.07 -32.60 5.53
N LEU A 87 -2.78 -33.46 4.54
CA LEU A 87 -2.52 -33.02 3.15
C LEU A 87 -3.74 -32.32 2.54
N LYS A 88 -4.93 -32.88 2.74
CA LYS A 88 -6.18 -32.29 2.25
C LYS A 88 -6.46 -30.93 2.91
N THR A 89 -6.15 -30.79 4.19
CA THR A 89 -6.28 -29.54 4.94
C THR A 89 -5.38 -28.45 4.34
N ILE A 90 -4.09 -28.75 4.13
CA ILE A 90 -3.15 -27.81 3.51
C ILE A 90 -3.61 -27.42 2.10
N GLN A 91 -4.03 -28.38 1.27
CA GLN A 91 -4.53 -28.10 -0.07
C GLN A 91 -5.73 -27.15 -0.05
N ASN A 92 -6.68 -27.36 0.86
CA ASN A 92 -7.85 -26.51 0.99
C ASN A 92 -7.48 -25.08 1.43
N GLU A 93 -6.57 -24.94 2.39
CA GLU A 93 -6.13 -23.63 2.88
C GLU A 93 -5.34 -22.84 1.83
N ILE A 94 -4.45 -23.52 1.09
CA ILE A 94 -3.72 -22.90 -0.04
C ILE A 94 -4.70 -22.49 -1.14
N HIS A 95 -5.69 -23.34 -1.46
CA HIS A 95 -6.69 -23.01 -2.46
C HIS A 95 -7.54 -21.80 -2.05
N HIS A 96 -7.93 -21.71 -0.78
CA HIS A 96 -8.63 -20.54 -0.24
C HIS A 96 -7.77 -19.27 -0.34
N LEU A 97 -6.50 -19.35 0.06
CA LEU A 97 -5.56 -18.23 -0.03
C LEU A 97 -5.36 -17.77 -1.49
N SER A 98 -5.28 -18.70 -2.43
CA SER A 98 -5.20 -18.40 -3.86
C SER A 98 -6.46 -17.67 -4.36
N LYS A 99 -7.66 -18.03 -3.89
CA LYS A 99 -8.90 -17.31 -4.23
C LYS A 99 -8.90 -15.88 -3.73
N GLU A 100 -8.50 -15.65 -2.48
CA GLU A 100 -8.44 -14.29 -1.91
C GLU A 100 -7.39 -13.43 -2.62
N LEU A 101 -6.22 -14.00 -2.97
CA LEU A 101 -5.22 -13.32 -3.78
C LEU A 101 -5.76 -12.89 -5.15
N ASN A 102 -6.46 -13.80 -5.85
CA ASN A 102 -7.05 -13.51 -7.16
C ASN A 102 -8.11 -12.40 -7.07
N LYS A 103 -8.93 -12.36 -6.02
CA LYS A 103 -9.89 -11.28 -5.80
C LYS A 103 -9.19 -9.93 -5.68
N LEU A 104 -8.13 -9.86 -4.87
CA LEU A 104 -7.37 -8.63 -4.69
C LEU A 104 -6.68 -8.20 -6.00
N GLN A 105 -6.10 -9.15 -6.73
CA GLN A 105 -5.51 -8.88 -8.05
C GLN A 105 -6.53 -8.34 -9.05
N ASN A 106 -7.74 -8.90 -9.09
CA ASN A 106 -8.82 -8.41 -9.96
C ASN A 106 -9.26 -6.99 -9.58
N ILE A 107 -9.37 -6.68 -8.28
CA ILE A 107 -9.69 -5.32 -7.81
C ILE A 107 -8.63 -4.33 -8.30
N LEU A 108 -7.34 -4.67 -8.15
CA LEU A 108 -6.25 -3.82 -8.62
C LEU A 108 -6.27 -3.66 -10.14
N TYR A 109 -6.45 -4.75 -10.88
CA TYR A 109 -6.51 -4.74 -12.34
C TYR A 109 -7.66 -3.87 -12.88
N ASN A 110 -8.84 -3.94 -12.24
CA ASN A 110 -9.98 -3.13 -12.63
C ASN A 110 -9.74 -1.63 -12.37
N ARG A 111 -9.12 -1.29 -11.22
CA ARG A 111 -8.77 0.11 -10.89
C ARG A 111 -7.71 0.67 -11.84
N THR A 112 -6.72 -0.12 -12.25
CA THR A 112 -5.70 0.32 -13.23
C THR A 112 -6.26 0.55 -14.62
N ASN A 113 -7.27 -0.23 -15.05
CA ASN A 113 -7.86 -0.11 -16.39
C ASN A 113 -8.98 0.95 -16.48
N GLN A 114 -9.56 1.35 -15.37
CA GLN A 114 -10.58 2.42 -15.31
C GLN A 114 -9.98 3.83 -15.23
N GLY A 115 -8.64 3.97 -15.14
CA GLY A 115 -7.98 5.27 -15.10
C GLY A 115 -8.09 6.00 -13.77
N ASP A 116 -8.50 5.31 -12.70
CA ASP A 116 -8.71 5.86 -11.34
C ASP A 116 -7.44 5.83 -10.47
N ILE A 117 -6.25 5.75 -11.07
CA ILE A 117 -4.95 5.81 -10.39
C ILE A 117 -4.11 6.92 -11.00
#